data_AF-A0A511YSD4-F1
#
_entry.id   AF-A0A511YSD4-F1
#
_cell.length_a   1.000
_cell.length_b   1.000
_cell.length_c   1.000
_cell.angle_alpha   90.00
_cell.angle_beta   90.00
_cell.angle_gamma   90.00
#
_symmetry.space_group_name_H-M   'P 1'
#
loop_
_entity.id
_entity.type
_entity.pdbx_description
1 polymer ?
#
loop_
_entity_poly.entity_id
_entity_poly.type
_entity_poly.pdbx_seq_one_letter_code
_entity_poly.pdbx_strand_id
1 'polypeptide(L)'
;MFMISCKEEKQQLIMKKKKPEAVEKESRPSEKNDFDILKFLVDEEARQDRNHKTYYKTYTVSFPNDGDPYEVYFDKMASEDLNSDGIMDYIITRTSTGMLGGNANSNSQILYLIMGKDHTVFQKHEILTYAPFSYNILEEIVYRNGKLEATAVKNYRTYFDHQEDSLASAHLSFVYREHNVYEESYLNRCELAKWKNKKVLKNASKHEETIDMHNYTEVINEKYKDSNKEISVELSGCDNLTIVFDGDFKTNDFSEKSVLGKARDFIGFLENNSSLEELGTIASYYRNNALSESYTTIGTLGFNLFTNKEKRKISFRLVVSKETNPNQTENWKITTRAK
;
A
#
# COMPACT_ATOMS: atom_id res chain seq x y z
N MET A 1 22.62 6.50 -82.70
CA MET A 1 22.16 5.26 -83.36
C MET A 1 22.60 4.10 -82.47
N PHE A 2 21.66 3.23 -82.11
CA PHE A 2 21.78 2.00 -81.29
C PHE A 2 22.03 2.09 -79.77
N MET A 3 21.05 1.49 -79.07
CA MET A 3 20.96 1.12 -77.65
C MET A 3 21.65 -0.22 -77.35
N ILE A 4 21.64 -0.59 -76.04
CA ILE A 4 21.78 -1.92 -75.38
C ILE A 4 23.12 -2.01 -74.59
N SER A 5 23.25 -2.39 -73.30
CA SER A 5 22.41 -3.08 -72.30
C SER A 5 22.92 -2.82 -70.86
N CYS A 6 22.08 -3.06 -69.85
CA CYS A 6 22.38 -3.04 -68.39
C CYS A 6 23.30 -4.17 -67.89
N LYS A 7 24.07 -3.92 -66.81
CA LYS A 7 24.00 -4.65 -65.51
C LYS A 7 24.81 -3.99 -64.40
N GLU A 8 24.31 -4.13 -63.18
CA GLU A 8 24.58 -3.37 -61.95
C GLU A 8 25.99 -3.52 -61.33
N GLU A 9 26.45 -2.43 -60.71
CA GLU A 9 27.67 -2.32 -59.90
C GLU A 9 27.42 -2.63 -58.41
N LYS A 10 28.26 -3.48 -57.81
CA LYS A 10 28.57 -3.44 -56.38
C LYS A 10 30.09 -3.45 -56.21
N GLN A 11 30.68 -2.29 -55.93
CA GLN A 11 32.08 -2.18 -55.55
C GLN A 11 32.22 -2.13 -54.02
N GLN A 12 32.90 -3.15 -53.48
CA GLN A 12 33.52 -3.11 -52.16
C GLN A 12 34.79 -2.26 -52.25
N LEU A 13 34.93 -1.29 -51.34
CA LEU A 13 36.17 -0.56 -51.12
C LEU A 13 36.73 -0.90 -49.73
N ILE A 14 37.78 -1.70 -49.73
CA ILE A 14 38.71 -1.83 -48.60
C ILE A 14 39.71 -0.67 -48.72
N MET A 15 39.93 0.11 -47.67
CA MET A 15 41.29 0.59 -47.38
C MET A 15 41.51 1.15 -45.96
N LYS A 16 42.62 0.65 -45.39
CA LYS A 16 43.57 1.26 -44.44
C LYS A 16 43.28 1.20 -42.93
N LYS A 17 44.01 0.27 -42.29
CA LYS A 17 44.37 0.24 -40.87
C LYS A 17 45.02 1.56 -40.43
N LYS A 18 44.44 2.19 -39.41
CA LYS A 18 45.09 3.12 -38.48
C LYS A 18 44.97 2.52 -37.07
N LYS A 19 46.08 2.46 -36.34
CA LYS A 19 46.12 2.10 -34.91
C LYS A 19 45.24 3.09 -34.13
N PRO A 20 44.38 2.64 -33.20
CA PRO A 20 43.83 3.52 -32.17
C PRO A 20 44.86 3.68 -31.05
N GLU A 21 45.14 4.93 -30.71
CA GLU A 21 45.83 5.36 -29.50
C GLU A 21 45.09 4.81 -28.28
N ALA A 22 45.86 4.28 -27.32
CA ALA A 22 45.38 3.95 -26.00
C ALA A 22 45.00 5.25 -25.28
N VAL A 23 43.72 5.59 -25.31
CA VAL A 23 43.16 6.55 -24.37
C VAL A 23 42.89 5.78 -23.09
N GLU A 24 43.82 5.96 -22.15
CA GLU A 24 43.72 5.62 -20.75
C GLU A 24 42.37 6.12 -20.22
N LYS A 25 41.40 5.22 -20.12
CA LYS A 25 40.25 5.45 -19.24
C LYS A 25 40.83 5.43 -17.84
N GLU A 26 41.02 6.61 -17.27
CA GLU A 26 40.94 6.78 -15.82
C GLU A 26 39.58 6.23 -15.38
N SER A 27 39.55 4.93 -15.07
CA SER A 27 38.55 4.37 -14.20
C SER A 27 38.79 5.04 -12.86
N ARG A 28 38.11 6.17 -12.61
CA ARG A 28 37.80 6.55 -11.25
C ARG A 28 37.16 5.32 -10.62
N PRO A 29 37.71 4.75 -9.54
CA PRO A 29 36.88 3.89 -8.70
C PRO A 29 35.76 4.81 -8.24
N SER A 30 34.54 4.60 -8.74
CA SER A 30 33.39 5.00 -7.95
C SER A 30 33.56 4.19 -6.68
N GLU A 31 34.01 4.81 -5.60
CA GLU A 31 33.78 4.30 -4.26
C GLU A 31 32.28 3.99 -4.22
N LYS A 32 31.94 2.72 -4.39
CA LYS A 32 30.65 2.21 -3.97
C LYS A 32 30.65 2.43 -2.47
N ASN A 33 30.15 3.57 -2.03
CA ASN A 33 29.50 3.62 -0.74
C ASN A 33 28.38 2.60 -0.85
N ASP A 34 28.64 1.37 -0.39
CA ASP A 34 27.60 0.36 -0.24
C ASP A 34 26.57 0.97 0.70
N PHE A 35 25.41 1.34 0.14
CA PHE A 35 24.33 1.91 0.91
C PHE A 35 23.83 0.85 1.89
N ASP A 36 23.97 1.15 3.18
CA ASP A 36 23.52 0.28 4.26
C ASP A 36 22.05 0.56 4.56
N ILE A 37 21.17 -0.22 3.93
CA ILE A 37 19.73 -0.12 4.12
C ILE A 37 19.31 -0.34 5.58
N LEU A 38 19.98 -1.21 6.32
CA LEU A 38 19.62 -1.51 7.70
C LEU A 38 19.97 -0.34 8.62
N LYS A 39 21.12 0.30 8.38
CA LYS A 39 21.46 1.56 9.04
C LYS A 39 20.46 2.67 8.71
N PHE A 40 20.06 2.80 7.44
CA PHE A 40 19.05 3.77 7.03
C PHE A 40 17.74 3.59 7.81
N LEU A 41 17.27 2.35 7.98
CA LEU A 41 16.05 2.05 8.72
C LEU A 41 16.18 2.29 10.23
N VAL A 42 17.34 1.99 10.82
CA VAL A 42 17.65 2.35 12.22
C VAL A 42 17.55 3.87 12.41
N ASP A 43 18.15 4.64 11.49
CA ASP A 43 18.12 6.11 11.54
C ASP A 43 16.71 6.67 11.32
N GLU A 44 15.88 6.03 10.48
CA GLU A 44 14.47 6.37 10.28
C GLU A 44 13.64 6.11 11.54
N GLU A 45 13.74 4.91 12.12
CA GLU A 45 13.01 4.49 13.31
C GLU A 45 13.36 5.35 14.54
N ALA A 46 14.65 5.64 14.71
CA ALA A 46 15.16 6.49 15.78
C ALA A 46 14.54 7.90 15.82
N ARG A 47 14.06 8.43 14.69
CA ARG A 47 13.45 9.78 14.64
C ARG A 47 12.10 9.86 15.35
N GLN A 48 11.48 8.72 15.68
CA GLN A 48 10.16 8.69 16.32
C GLN A 48 10.19 9.16 17.78
N ASP A 49 11.32 9.02 18.49
CA ASP A 49 11.47 9.44 19.88
C ASP A 49 12.85 10.07 20.10
N ARG A 50 12.94 11.13 20.90
CA ARG A 50 14.21 11.79 21.21
C ARG A 50 15.07 11.01 22.22
N ASN A 51 14.47 10.10 22.99
CA ASN A 51 15.13 9.36 24.06
C ASN A 51 15.58 7.95 23.65
N HIS A 52 15.60 7.65 22.35
CA HIS A 52 16.00 6.36 21.82
C HIS A 52 17.50 6.07 22.06
N LYS A 53 17.89 4.81 21.94
CA LYS A 53 19.29 4.38 21.82
C LYS A 53 19.47 3.52 20.58
N THR A 54 20.40 3.89 19.71
CA THR A 54 20.74 3.13 18.49
C THR A 54 21.92 2.20 18.72
N TYR A 55 21.81 0.96 18.25
CA TYR A 55 22.87 -0.04 18.24
C TYR A 55 23.10 -0.54 16.81
N TYR A 56 23.97 0.13 16.05
CA TYR A 56 24.21 -0.18 14.63
C TYR A 56 24.82 -1.57 14.39
N LYS A 57 25.53 -2.15 15.37
CA LYS A 57 26.11 -3.50 15.22
C LYS A 57 25.03 -4.58 15.09
N THR A 58 23.87 -4.37 15.69
CA THR A 58 22.73 -5.29 15.71
C THR A 58 21.52 -4.71 14.98
N TYR A 59 21.69 -3.56 14.32
CA TYR A 59 20.64 -2.77 13.69
C TYR A 59 19.38 -2.62 14.56
N THR A 60 19.60 -2.20 15.81
CA THR A 60 18.56 -2.11 16.84
C THR A 60 18.33 -0.68 17.29
N VAL A 61 17.09 -0.31 17.59
CA VAL A 61 16.69 0.91 18.29
C VAL A 61 15.94 0.52 19.56
N SER A 62 16.41 1.00 20.71
CA SER A 62 15.77 0.76 22.01
C SER A 62 15.04 2.01 22.46
N PHE A 63 13.80 1.85 22.89
CA PHE A 63 12.92 2.90 23.39
C PHE A 63 12.61 2.65 24.86
N PRO A 64 12.95 3.58 25.77
CA PRO A 64 12.81 3.37 27.20
C PRO A 64 11.35 3.36 27.69
N ASN A 65 10.42 4.00 26.95
CA ASN A 65 8.97 4.13 27.17
C ASN A 65 8.50 3.79 28.60
N ASP A 66 8.17 4.81 29.40
CA ASP A 66 7.93 4.68 30.85
C ASP A 66 7.04 3.49 31.23
N GLY A 67 7.64 2.51 31.90
CA GLY A 67 6.96 1.30 32.39
C GLY A 67 6.79 0.17 31.37
N ASP A 68 7.13 0.41 30.10
CA ASP A 68 6.96 -0.56 29.02
C ASP A 68 7.96 -0.33 27.86
N PRO A 69 9.27 -0.48 28.14
CA PRO A 69 10.32 -0.36 27.13
C PRO A 69 10.16 -1.40 26.03
N TYR A 70 10.60 -1.04 24.83
CA TYR A 70 10.61 -1.94 23.69
C TYR A 70 11.82 -1.69 22.80
N GLU A 71 12.17 -2.70 22.02
CA GLU A 71 13.27 -2.65 21.07
C GLU A 71 12.78 -3.00 19.69
N VAL A 72 13.23 -2.25 18.68
CA VAL A 72 12.99 -2.52 17.26
C VAL A 72 14.31 -2.97 16.65
N TYR A 73 14.33 -4.10 15.96
CA TYR A 73 15.49 -4.56 15.21
C TYR A 73 15.12 -4.88 13.77
N PHE A 74 16.11 -4.70 12.89
CA PHE A 74 15.97 -4.91 11.46
C PHE A 74 16.91 -6.03 11.00
N ASP A 75 16.37 -6.95 10.21
CA ASP A 75 17.15 -7.99 9.56
C ASP A 75 16.84 -8.06 8.06
N LYS A 76 17.86 -8.33 7.25
CA LYS A 76 17.71 -8.36 5.79
C LYS A 76 17.43 -9.77 5.31
N MET A 77 16.22 -10.01 4.82
CA MET A 77 15.86 -11.30 4.22
C MET A 77 16.45 -11.45 2.81
N ALA A 78 16.35 -10.41 1.98
CA ALA A 78 16.77 -10.47 0.58
C ALA A 78 17.23 -9.12 0.02
N SER A 79 17.91 -9.18 -1.11
CA SER A 79 18.25 -8.01 -1.94
C SER A 79 18.13 -8.44 -3.40
N GLU A 80 17.23 -7.82 -4.15
CA GLU A 80 16.89 -8.15 -5.53
C GLU A 80 16.42 -6.89 -6.25
N ASP A 81 16.55 -6.82 -7.58
CA ASP A 81 15.93 -5.77 -8.41
C ASP A 81 14.49 -6.20 -8.74
N LEU A 82 13.54 -5.86 -7.87
CA LEU A 82 12.16 -6.38 -7.91
C LEU A 82 11.35 -5.76 -9.04
N ASN A 83 11.63 -4.50 -9.39
CA ASN A 83 10.93 -3.77 -10.45
C ASN A 83 11.70 -3.74 -11.79
N SER A 84 12.88 -4.35 -11.86
CA SER A 84 13.74 -4.43 -13.04
C SER A 84 14.22 -3.06 -13.56
N ASP A 85 14.41 -2.08 -12.68
CA ASP A 85 14.91 -0.74 -13.03
C ASP A 85 16.43 -0.59 -12.90
N GLY A 86 17.13 -1.65 -12.47
CA GLY A 86 18.57 -1.70 -12.25
C GLY A 86 19.02 -1.16 -10.90
N ILE A 87 18.10 -0.80 -10.00
CA ILE A 87 18.35 -0.41 -8.61
C ILE A 87 18.05 -1.61 -7.71
N MET A 88 18.90 -1.79 -6.69
CA MET A 88 18.72 -2.88 -5.72
C MET A 88 17.60 -2.53 -4.75
N ASP A 89 16.59 -3.40 -4.65
CA ASP A 89 15.52 -3.35 -3.66
C ASP A 89 15.80 -4.29 -2.49
N TYR A 90 15.01 -4.14 -1.42
CA TYR A 90 15.24 -4.86 -0.18
C TYR A 90 13.96 -5.44 0.41
N ILE A 91 14.07 -6.66 0.95
CA ILE A 91 13.05 -7.27 1.79
C ILE A 91 13.62 -7.39 3.20
N ILE A 92 12.98 -6.69 4.14
CA ILE A 92 13.46 -6.50 5.50
C ILE A 92 12.44 -7.02 6.50
N THR A 93 12.89 -7.77 7.48
CA THR A 93 12.11 -8.05 8.68
C THR A 93 12.32 -6.90 9.66
N ARG A 94 11.23 -6.23 10.05
CA ARG A 94 11.20 -5.29 11.17
C ARG A 94 10.49 -5.97 12.32
N THR A 95 11.17 -6.14 13.45
CA THR A 95 10.57 -6.74 14.63
C THR A 95 10.71 -5.81 15.82
N SER A 96 9.58 -5.57 16.49
CA SER A 96 9.49 -4.83 17.72
C SER A 96 9.08 -5.77 18.87
N THR A 97 9.90 -5.80 19.92
CA THR A 97 9.69 -6.62 21.11
C THR A 97 9.53 -5.74 22.34
N GLY A 98 8.44 -5.92 23.08
CA GLY A 98 8.17 -5.25 24.36
C GLY A 98 8.02 -6.25 25.52
N MET A 99 7.72 -5.73 26.71
CA MET A 99 7.57 -6.55 27.91
C MET A 99 6.42 -7.57 27.78
N LEU A 100 6.55 -8.72 28.46
CA LEU A 100 5.48 -9.74 28.62
C LEU A 100 4.87 -10.30 27.31
N GLY A 101 5.66 -10.34 26.24
CA GLY A 101 5.20 -10.87 24.95
C GLY A 101 4.41 -9.86 24.12
N GLY A 102 4.52 -8.57 24.43
CA GLY A 102 4.17 -7.48 23.53
C GLY A 102 3.17 -6.47 24.11
N ASN A 103 3.35 -5.22 23.69
CA ASN A 103 2.51 -4.06 23.96
C ASN A 103 1.93 -3.48 22.67
N ALA A 104 1.27 -2.31 22.74
CA ALA A 104 0.74 -1.63 21.56
C ALA A 104 1.79 -1.29 20.49
N ASN A 105 3.07 -1.21 20.87
CA ASN A 105 4.20 -0.92 19.98
C ASN A 105 4.94 -2.20 19.54
N SER A 106 4.57 -3.38 20.06
CA SER A 106 5.20 -4.65 19.74
C SER A 106 4.51 -5.29 18.55
N ASN A 107 5.16 -5.24 17.40
CA ASN A 107 4.70 -5.87 16.19
C ASN A 107 5.89 -6.36 15.37
N SER A 108 5.63 -7.26 14.43
CA SER A 108 6.59 -7.72 13.46
C SER A 108 6.00 -7.57 12.07
N GLN A 109 6.84 -7.16 11.13
CA GLN A 109 6.43 -6.84 9.78
C GLN A 109 7.51 -7.28 8.79
N ILE A 110 7.07 -7.64 7.58
CA ILE A 110 7.95 -7.66 6.42
C ILE A 110 7.76 -6.35 5.66
N LEU A 111 8.88 -5.70 5.34
CA LEU A 111 8.94 -4.49 4.55
C LEU A 111 9.50 -4.83 3.17
N TYR A 112 8.74 -4.53 2.12
CA TYR A 112 9.26 -4.44 0.76
C TYR A 112 9.64 -2.99 0.49
N LEU A 113 10.92 -2.74 0.27
CA LEU A 113 11.48 -1.41 0.04
C LEU A 113 11.96 -1.33 -1.39
N ILE A 114 11.13 -0.71 -2.24
CA ILE A 114 11.47 -0.43 -3.63
C ILE A 114 12.25 0.88 -3.66
N MET A 115 13.48 0.81 -4.14
CA MET A 115 14.43 1.90 -4.05
C MET A 115 14.38 2.76 -5.31
N GLY A 116 14.48 4.07 -5.10
CA GLY A 116 14.69 5.04 -6.16
C GLY A 116 16.16 5.39 -6.30
N LYS A 117 16.42 6.33 -7.22
CA LYS A 117 17.74 6.95 -7.36
C LYS A 117 18.17 7.62 -6.05
N ASP A 118 19.48 7.81 -5.92
CA ASP A 118 20.11 8.52 -4.80
C ASP A 118 19.75 7.92 -3.41
N HIS A 119 19.52 6.60 -3.37
CA HIS A 119 19.20 5.83 -2.15
C HIS A 119 17.94 6.29 -1.43
N THR A 120 16.97 6.82 -2.16
CA THR A 120 15.65 7.16 -1.63
C THR A 120 14.71 5.95 -1.69
N VAL A 121 13.79 5.81 -0.73
CA VAL A 121 12.72 4.80 -0.82
C VAL A 121 11.64 5.35 -1.75
N PHE A 122 11.40 4.65 -2.87
CA PHE A 122 10.38 5.01 -3.86
C PHE A 122 9.01 4.45 -3.48
N GLN A 123 8.95 3.16 -3.06
CA GLN A 123 7.75 2.54 -2.50
C GLN A 123 8.10 1.72 -1.26
N LYS A 124 7.15 1.68 -0.32
CA LYS A 124 7.22 0.86 0.88
C LYS A 124 5.92 0.10 1.03
N HIS A 125 5.98 -1.23 1.02
CA HIS A 125 4.83 -2.09 1.29
C HIS A 125 5.08 -2.86 2.60
N GLU A 126 4.03 -2.99 3.41
CA GLU A 126 4.13 -3.57 4.75
C GLU A 126 3.18 -4.75 4.88
N ILE A 127 3.71 -5.90 5.30
CA ILE A 127 2.94 -7.09 5.65
C ILE A 127 3.09 -7.29 7.14
N LEU A 128 2.00 -7.22 7.91
CA LEU A 128 2.04 -7.51 9.33
C LEU A 128 2.19 -9.03 9.51
N THR A 129 3.27 -9.43 10.19
CA THR A 129 3.51 -10.83 10.55
C THR A 129 3.03 -11.13 11.96
N TYR A 130 3.10 -10.17 12.87
CA TYR A 130 2.62 -10.36 14.24
C TYR A 130 2.25 -9.03 14.88
N ALA A 131 1.16 -9.01 15.65
CA ALA A 131 0.94 -8.06 16.74
C ALA A 131 0.06 -8.72 17.80
N PRO A 132 0.10 -8.30 19.09
CA PRO A 132 -0.72 -8.89 20.14
C PRO A 132 -2.22 -8.93 19.82
N PHE A 133 -2.71 -7.98 19.03
CA PHE A 133 -4.13 -7.87 18.63
C PHE A 133 -4.32 -7.95 17.12
N SER A 134 -3.36 -8.49 16.37
CA SER A 134 -3.58 -8.77 14.95
C SER A 134 -4.62 -9.89 14.78
N TYR A 135 -5.26 -9.97 13.62
CA TYR A 135 -6.13 -11.12 13.31
C TYR A 135 -5.31 -12.38 13.04
N ASN A 136 -4.19 -12.24 12.32
CA ASN A 136 -3.36 -13.36 11.90
C ASN A 136 -1.94 -13.22 12.47
N ILE A 137 -1.29 -14.36 12.67
CA ILE A 137 0.15 -14.47 12.89
C ILE A 137 0.72 -15.18 11.65
N LEU A 138 1.76 -14.63 11.04
CA LEU A 138 2.50 -15.27 9.97
C LEU A 138 3.73 -15.97 10.55
N GLU A 139 3.77 -17.28 10.37
CA GLU A 139 4.86 -18.16 10.80
C GLU A 139 5.56 -18.76 9.57
N GLU A 140 6.69 -19.43 9.81
CA GLU A 140 7.43 -20.17 8.77
C GLU A 140 7.80 -19.32 7.55
N ILE A 141 8.09 -18.03 7.77
CA ILE A 141 8.33 -17.06 6.70
C ILE A 141 9.64 -17.35 5.98
N VAL A 142 9.56 -17.58 4.68
CA VAL A 142 10.72 -17.88 3.82
C VAL A 142 10.63 -17.10 2.53
N TYR A 143 11.72 -16.43 2.13
CA TYR A 143 11.82 -15.79 0.81
C TYR A 143 12.73 -16.58 -0.12
N ARG A 144 12.20 -17.07 -1.24
CA ARG A 144 12.95 -17.82 -2.28
C ARG A 144 12.34 -17.59 -3.66
N ASN A 145 13.18 -17.48 -4.68
CA ASN A 145 12.78 -17.38 -6.09
C ASN A 145 11.75 -16.26 -6.37
N GLY A 146 11.96 -15.06 -5.82
CA GLY A 146 11.06 -13.93 -6.03
C GLY A 146 9.75 -13.99 -5.21
N LYS A 147 9.58 -14.99 -4.34
CA LYS A 147 8.36 -15.22 -3.57
C LYS A 147 8.62 -15.28 -2.08
N LEU A 148 7.72 -14.67 -1.30
CA LEU A 148 7.66 -14.84 0.15
C LEU A 148 6.54 -15.81 0.49
N GLU A 149 6.88 -16.94 1.08
CA GLU A 149 5.93 -17.94 1.55
C GLU A 149 5.80 -17.84 3.07
N ALA A 150 4.59 -18.02 3.59
CA ALA A 150 4.31 -18.02 5.02
C ALA A 150 3.09 -18.88 5.35
N THR A 151 2.98 -19.31 6.60
CA THR A 151 1.79 -19.95 7.15
C THR A 151 1.06 -18.93 8.02
N ALA A 152 -0.15 -18.52 7.60
CA ALA A 152 -1.02 -17.70 8.41
C ALA A 152 -1.78 -18.56 9.42
N VAL A 153 -1.78 -18.16 10.69
CA VAL A 153 -2.51 -18.81 11.79
C VAL A 153 -3.41 -17.78 12.43
N LYS A 154 -4.65 -18.15 12.79
CA LYS A 154 -5.52 -17.29 13.60
C LYS A 154 -4.80 -16.85 14.88
N ASN A 155 -4.83 -15.56 15.20
CA ASN A 155 -4.29 -15.07 16.46
C ASN A 155 -5.22 -15.44 17.62
N TYR A 156 -4.73 -16.28 18.53
CA TYR A 156 -5.44 -16.76 19.73
C TYR A 156 -5.89 -15.64 20.69
N ARG A 157 -5.28 -14.45 20.61
CA ARG A 157 -5.65 -13.29 21.42
C ARG A 157 -6.85 -12.52 20.85
N THR A 158 -7.10 -12.68 19.56
CA THR A 158 -8.17 -11.99 18.82
C THR A 158 -9.37 -12.91 18.61
N TYR A 159 -9.11 -14.18 18.30
CA TYR A 159 -10.13 -15.20 18.15
C TYR A 159 -10.31 -15.96 19.45
N PHE A 160 -11.42 -15.68 20.15
CA PHE A 160 -11.87 -16.44 21.32
C PHE A 160 -12.60 -17.72 20.88
N ASP A 161 -11.91 -18.58 20.13
CA ASP A 161 -12.45 -19.90 19.80
C ASP A 161 -12.43 -20.73 21.09
N HIS A 162 -13.57 -20.81 21.79
CA HIS A 162 -13.75 -21.55 23.05
C HIS A 162 -13.68 -23.08 22.87
N GLN A 163 -13.44 -23.58 21.66
CA GLN A 163 -13.36 -24.98 21.34
C GLN A 163 -12.18 -25.27 20.40
N GLU A 164 -11.41 -26.28 20.81
CA GLU A 164 -10.43 -27.08 20.06
C GLU A 164 -8.97 -26.60 20.02
N ASP A 165 -8.09 -27.57 20.30
CA ASP A 165 -6.64 -27.50 20.48
C ASP A 165 -5.84 -27.11 19.23
N SER A 166 -6.46 -26.55 18.19
CA SER A 166 -5.77 -26.11 16.97
C SER A 166 -6.40 -24.86 16.36
N LEU A 167 -5.64 -23.75 16.36
CA LEU A 167 -5.96 -22.55 15.61
C LEU A 167 -5.95 -22.87 14.11
N ALA A 168 -6.95 -22.37 13.37
CA ALA A 168 -6.99 -22.54 11.92
C ALA A 168 -5.75 -21.91 11.27
N SER A 169 -5.21 -22.58 10.25
CA SER A 169 -4.05 -22.12 9.48
C SER A 169 -4.28 -22.21 7.97
N ALA A 170 -3.52 -21.42 7.21
CA ALA A 170 -3.54 -21.40 5.76
C ALA A 170 -2.17 -20.98 5.21
N HIS A 171 -1.72 -21.60 4.12
CA HIS A 171 -0.52 -21.17 3.42
C HIS A 171 -0.81 -19.92 2.56
N LEU A 172 0.07 -18.93 2.66
CA LEU A 172 0.05 -17.71 1.88
C LEU A 172 1.35 -17.61 1.06
N SER A 173 1.25 -17.00 -0.12
CA SER A 173 2.41 -16.66 -0.95
C SER A 173 2.28 -15.24 -1.44
N PHE A 174 3.35 -14.46 -1.32
CA PHE A 174 3.40 -13.05 -1.69
C PHE A 174 4.40 -12.81 -2.80
N VAL A 175 4.02 -11.96 -3.75
CA VAL A 175 4.83 -11.60 -4.92
C VAL A 175 4.80 -10.08 -5.12
N TYR A 176 5.94 -9.51 -5.49
CA TYR A 176 5.97 -8.14 -6.02
C TYR A 176 5.71 -8.19 -7.53
N ARG A 177 4.71 -7.43 -7.99
CA ARG A 177 4.34 -7.32 -9.41
C ARG A 177 3.57 -6.02 -9.63
N GLU A 178 3.73 -5.41 -10.80
CA GLU A 178 2.92 -4.24 -11.21
C GLU A 178 2.98 -3.07 -10.20
N HIS A 179 4.13 -2.90 -9.54
CA HIS A 179 4.39 -1.87 -8.53
C HIS A 179 3.64 -2.05 -7.19
N ASN A 180 3.20 -3.28 -6.87
CA ASN A 180 2.57 -3.63 -5.61
C ASN A 180 3.00 -5.03 -5.13
N VAL A 181 2.76 -5.33 -3.85
CA VAL A 181 2.88 -6.67 -3.28
C VAL A 181 1.50 -7.29 -3.22
N TYR A 182 1.36 -8.49 -3.76
CA TYR A 182 0.11 -9.25 -3.75
C TYR A 182 0.28 -10.58 -3.04
N GLU A 183 -0.69 -10.94 -2.21
CA GLU A 183 -0.90 -12.34 -1.88
C GLU A 183 -1.47 -13.05 -3.13
N GLU A 184 -0.84 -14.11 -3.63
CA GLU A 184 -1.11 -14.65 -4.96
C GLU A 184 -2.56 -15.08 -5.18
N SER A 185 -3.24 -15.60 -4.15
CA SER A 185 -4.64 -16.01 -4.26
C SER A 185 -5.60 -14.81 -4.39
N TYR A 186 -5.20 -13.63 -3.93
CA TYR A 186 -5.94 -12.38 -4.13
C TYR A 186 -6.21 -12.14 -5.62
N LEU A 187 -5.15 -12.28 -6.45
CA LEU A 187 -5.17 -11.95 -7.88
C LEU A 187 -6.21 -12.74 -8.68
N ASN A 188 -6.58 -13.94 -8.23
CA ASN A 188 -7.52 -14.80 -8.94
C ASN A 188 -8.87 -15.00 -8.25
N ARG A 189 -8.97 -14.77 -6.93
CA ARG A 189 -10.20 -15.03 -6.17
C ARG A 189 -11.04 -13.78 -5.94
N CYS A 190 -10.41 -12.63 -5.70
CA CYS A 190 -11.09 -11.41 -5.28
C CYS A 190 -11.71 -10.62 -6.42
N GLU A 191 -12.78 -9.90 -6.15
CA GLU A 191 -13.47 -9.06 -7.13
C GLU A 191 -12.64 -7.84 -7.53
N LEU A 192 -12.06 -7.12 -6.56
CA LEU A 192 -11.26 -5.93 -6.85
C LEU A 192 -10.04 -6.24 -7.74
N ALA A 193 -9.39 -7.39 -7.55
CA ALA A 193 -8.29 -7.84 -8.40
C ALA A 193 -8.67 -8.00 -9.88
N LYS A 194 -9.94 -8.29 -10.18
CA LYS A 194 -10.44 -8.49 -11.55
C LYS A 194 -10.78 -7.18 -12.25
N TRP A 195 -10.77 -6.05 -11.54
CA TRP A 195 -11.08 -4.76 -12.12
C TRP A 195 -9.99 -4.34 -13.10
N LYS A 196 -10.37 -4.15 -14.36
CA LYS A 196 -9.44 -3.71 -15.42
C LYS A 196 -8.92 -2.29 -15.20
N ASN A 197 -9.74 -1.43 -14.58
CA ASN A 197 -9.40 -0.06 -14.27
C ASN A 197 -9.68 0.18 -12.79
N LYS A 198 -8.61 0.29 -12.00
CA LYS A 198 -8.64 0.52 -10.56
C LYS A 198 -8.74 1.99 -10.18
N LYS A 199 -8.87 2.89 -11.17
CA LYS A 199 -8.98 4.31 -10.94
C LYS A 199 -10.38 4.68 -10.42
N VAL A 200 -10.46 5.27 -9.23
CA VAL A 200 -11.74 5.66 -8.61
C VAL A 200 -12.14 7.08 -8.98
N LEU A 201 -11.20 8.03 -8.89
CA LEU A 201 -11.36 9.44 -9.24
C LEU A 201 -10.88 9.67 -10.68
N LYS A 202 -11.72 10.30 -11.50
CA LYS A 202 -11.39 10.59 -12.92
C LYS A 202 -10.09 11.40 -13.05
N ASN A 203 -9.86 12.36 -12.15
CA ASN A 203 -8.72 13.29 -12.17
C ASN A 203 -7.90 13.26 -10.87
N ALA A 204 -7.49 12.07 -10.43
CA ALA A 204 -6.57 11.95 -9.29
C ALA A 204 -5.24 12.65 -9.56
N SER A 205 -4.80 13.48 -8.60
CA SER A 205 -3.47 14.11 -8.56
C SER A 205 -2.37 13.18 -8.01
N LYS A 206 -2.76 12.18 -7.21
CA LYS A 206 -1.91 11.08 -6.74
C LYS A 206 -2.74 9.81 -6.80
N HIS A 207 -2.11 8.72 -7.22
CA HIS A 207 -2.65 7.37 -7.22
C HIS A 207 -1.55 6.42 -6.70
N GLU A 208 -1.90 5.54 -5.78
CA GLU A 208 -0.99 4.61 -5.12
C GLU A 208 -1.72 3.30 -4.85
N GLU A 209 -1.14 2.19 -5.28
CA GLU A 209 -1.62 0.84 -4.96
C GLU A 209 -0.65 0.22 -3.95
N THR A 210 -1.20 -0.35 -2.89
CA THR A 210 -0.42 -1.06 -1.86
C THR A 210 -1.19 -2.28 -1.34
N ILE A 211 -0.68 -2.93 -0.31
CA ILE A 211 -1.31 -4.06 0.36
C ILE A 211 -1.80 -3.66 1.75
N ASP A 212 -3.00 -4.10 2.12
CA ASP A 212 -3.50 -4.05 3.48
C ASP A 212 -2.67 -5.01 4.35
N MET A 213 -2.01 -4.46 5.36
CA MET A 213 -1.06 -5.22 6.15
C MET A 213 -1.69 -6.33 6.99
N HIS A 214 -3.01 -6.32 7.22
CA HIS A 214 -3.71 -7.27 8.09
C HIS A 214 -4.44 -8.38 7.30
N ASN A 215 -5.10 -8.00 6.21
CA ASN A 215 -5.96 -8.85 5.37
C ASN A 215 -5.26 -9.33 4.10
N TYR A 216 -4.10 -8.74 3.80
CA TYR A 216 -3.28 -9.05 2.64
C TYR A 216 -4.07 -8.87 1.33
N THR A 217 -4.97 -7.89 1.32
CA THR A 217 -5.75 -7.48 0.16
C THR A 217 -5.16 -6.21 -0.43
N GLU A 218 -5.34 -5.96 -1.71
CA GLU A 218 -4.95 -4.67 -2.27
C GLU A 218 -5.73 -3.49 -1.64
N VAL A 219 -5.04 -2.36 -1.53
CA VAL A 219 -5.60 -1.06 -1.15
C VAL A 219 -5.19 -0.04 -2.22
N ILE A 220 -6.17 0.67 -2.75
CA ILE A 220 -5.97 1.75 -3.72
C ILE A 220 -6.23 3.07 -3.02
N ASN A 221 -5.23 3.94 -3.05
CA ASN A 221 -5.27 5.27 -2.47
C ASN A 221 -5.19 6.34 -3.57
N GLU A 222 -6.15 7.25 -3.59
CA GLU A 222 -6.16 8.36 -4.52
C GLU A 222 -6.38 9.70 -3.82
N LYS A 223 -5.81 10.76 -4.39
CA LYS A 223 -6.01 12.12 -3.91
C LYS A 223 -6.36 13.06 -5.05
N TYR A 224 -7.32 13.93 -4.82
CA TYR A 224 -7.61 15.11 -5.63
C TYR A 224 -7.45 16.36 -4.77
N LYS A 225 -6.89 17.42 -5.34
CA LYS A 225 -6.71 18.69 -4.62
C LYS A 225 -6.87 19.88 -5.55
N ASP A 226 -7.58 20.88 -5.07
CA ASP A 226 -7.61 22.23 -5.65
C ASP A 226 -7.38 23.29 -4.56
N SER A 227 -7.58 24.57 -4.88
CA SER A 227 -7.35 25.67 -3.93
C SER A 227 -8.25 25.59 -2.70
N ASN A 228 -9.45 25.02 -2.84
CA ASN A 228 -10.55 25.13 -1.89
C ASN A 228 -10.84 23.82 -1.17
N LYS A 229 -10.55 22.68 -1.78
CA LYS A 229 -10.80 21.36 -1.20
C LYS A 229 -9.70 20.34 -1.51
N GLU A 230 -9.59 19.36 -0.62
CA GLU A 230 -8.80 18.16 -0.79
C GLU A 230 -9.72 16.95 -0.58
N ILE A 231 -9.71 16.01 -1.53
CA ILE A 231 -10.48 14.78 -1.47
C ILE A 231 -9.49 13.62 -1.50
N SER A 232 -9.63 12.68 -0.58
CA SER A 232 -8.91 11.40 -0.63
C SER A 232 -9.89 10.25 -0.71
N VAL A 233 -9.43 9.18 -1.36
CA VAL A 233 -10.16 7.93 -1.51
C VAL A 233 -9.26 6.79 -1.09
N GLU A 234 -9.82 5.89 -0.30
CA GLU A 234 -9.26 4.56 -0.03
C GLU A 234 -10.29 3.52 -0.51
N LEU A 235 -9.89 2.65 -1.44
CA LEU A 235 -10.68 1.50 -1.89
C LEU A 235 -9.94 0.23 -1.49
N SER A 236 -10.61 -0.64 -0.75
CA SER A 236 -10.03 -1.88 -0.24
C SER A 236 -11.06 -3.02 -0.23
N GLY A 237 -10.55 -4.24 -0.03
CA GLY A 237 -11.36 -5.44 0.12
C GLY A 237 -11.04 -6.55 -0.89
N CYS A 238 -11.85 -7.61 -0.83
CA CYS A 238 -11.74 -8.77 -1.70
C CYS A 238 -13.00 -8.90 -2.57
N ASP A 239 -14.01 -9.66 -2.11
CA ASP A 239 -15.33 -9.69 -2.74
C ASP A 239 -16.24 -8.61 -2.14
N ASN A 240 -16.24 -8.49 -0.81
CA ASN A 240 -16.84 -7.34 -0.13
C ASN A 240 -15.88 -6.15 -0.23
N LEU A 241 -16.36 -5.03 -0.77
CA LEU A 241 -15.57 -3.84 -0.99
C LEU A 241 -15.93 -2.75 0.01
N THR A 242 -14.92 -2.05 0.49
CA THR A 242 -15.06 -0.85 1.32
C THR A 242 -14.41 0.32 0.60
N ILE A 243 -15.10 1.45 0.58
CA ILE A 243 -14.63 2.68 -0.05
C ILE A 243 -14.82 3.81 0.94
N VAL A 244 -13.75 4.50 1.28
CA VAL A 244 -13.76 5.66 2.16
C VAL A 244 -13.39 6.89 1.36
N PHE A 245 -14.32 7.84 1.27
CA PHE A 245 -14.05 9.16 0.73
C PHE A 245 -13.94 10.16 1.88
N ASP A 246 -12.81 10.84 1.96
CA ASP A 246 -12.61 11.96 2.88
C ASP A 246 -12.56 13.26 2.06
N GLY A 247 -13.25 14.30 2.52
CA GLY A 247 -13.32 15.60 1.86
C GLY A 247 -13.13 16.75 2.82
N ASP A 248 -12.02 17.47 2.67
CA ASP A 248 -11.61 18.59 3.50
C ASP A 248 -11.89 19.93 2.79
N PHE A 249 -12.73 20.77 3.39
CA PHE A 249 -13.14 22.06 2.81
C PHE A 249 -12.71 23.23 3.71
N LYS A 250 -11.94 24.16 3.16
CA LYS A 250 -11.52 25.37 3.89
C LYS A 250 -12.71 26.31 4.10
N THR A 251 -12.98 26.70 5.35
CA THR A 251 -14.05 27.65 5.69
C THR A 251 -13.94 28.17 7.11
N ASN A 252 -14.34 29.42 7.32
CA ASN A 252 -14.55 29.98 8.67
C ASN A 252 -16.04 30.03 9.06
N ASP A 253 -16.94 29.68 8.14
CA ASP A 253 -18.37 29.64 8.36
C ASP A 253 -18.81 28.20 8.65
N PHE A 254 -19.31 27.99 9.86
CA PHE A 254 -19.80 26.72 10.40
C PHE A 254 -21.32 26.71 10.61
N SER A 255 -22.02 27.71 10.06
CA SER A 255 -23.47 27.72 10.05
C SER A 255 -24.02 26.46 9.38
N GLU A 256 -25.18 26.01 9.82
CA GLU A 256 -25.84 24.81 9.28
C GLU A 256 -26.00 24.89 7.76
N LYS A 257 -26.39 26.06 7.23
CA LYS A 257 -26.49 26.31 5.79
C LYS A 257 -25.15 26.07 5.06
N SER A 258 -24.04 26.51 5.64
CA SER A 258 -22.70 26.32 5.08
C SER A 258 -22.28 24.85 5.10
N VAL A 259 -22.51 24.16 6.21
CA VAL A 259 -22.24 22.72 6.37
C VAL A 259 -23.04 21.92 5.33
N LEU A 260 -24.35 22.15 5.25
CA LEU A 260 -25.24 21.48 4.29
C LEU A 260 -24.85 21.76 2.84
N GLY A 261 -24.48 23.00 2.52
CA GLY A 261 -23.98 23.37 1.19
C GLY A 261 -22.74 22.57 0.82
N LYS A 262 -21.75 22.52 1.70
CA LYS A 262 -20.50 21.78 1.44
C LYS A 262 -20.67 20.28 1.40
N ALA A 263 -21.56 19.71 2.21
CA ALA A 263 -21.89 18.30 2.12
C ALA A 263 -22.49 17.95 0.75
N ARG A 264 -23.39 18.80 0.23
CA ARG A 264 -23.94 18.63 -1.13
C ARG A 264 -22.86 18.80 -2.20
N ASP A 265 -21.97 19.78 -2.03
CA ASP A 265 -20.83 19.98 -2.94
C ASP A 265 -19.88 18.76 -2.94
N PHE A 266 -19.68 18.13 -1.77
CA PHE A 266 -18.89 16.92 -1.63
C PHE A 266 -19.53 15.74 -2.36
N ILE A 267 -20.78 15.41 -2.05
CA ILE A 267 -21.51 14.30 -2.69
C ILE A 267 -21.64 14.53 -4.19
N GLY A 268 -21.98 15.75 -4.63
CA GLY A 268 -22.07 16.11 -6.05
C GLY A 268 -20.72 16.07 -6.76
N PHE A 269 -19.62 16.39 -6.07
CA PHE A 269 -18.29 16.20 -6.63
C PHE A 269 -18.01 14.71 -6.86
N LEU A 270 -18.27 13.85 -5.88
CA LEU A 270 -18.03 12.41 -5.98
C LEU A 270 -18.82 11.79 -7.13
N GLU A 271 -20.12 12.08 -7.22
CA GLU A 271 -20.99 11.60 -8.31
C GLU A 271 -20.42 11.96 -9.71
N ASN A 272 -19.95 13.19 -9.88
CA ASN A 272 -19.49 13.65 -11.19
C ASN A 272 -18.03 13.25 -11.51
N ASN A 273 -17.20 13.07 -10.49
CA ASN A 273 -15.75 12.89 -10.64
C ASN A 273 -15.26 11.49 -10.27
N SER A 274 -16.15 10.52 -10.07
CA SER A 274 -15.79 9.12 -9.85
C SER A 274 -16.22 8.22 -11.01
N SER A 275 -15.56 7.07 -11.13
CA SER A 275 -15.92 5.95 -12.01
C SER A 275 -16.97 5.01 -11.41
N LEU A 276 -17.31 5.17 -10.12
CA LEU A 276 -18.22 4.28 -9.40
C LEU A 276 -19.68 4.69 -9.59
N GLU A 277 -20.49 3.78 -10.12
CA GLU A 277 -21.92 4.01 -10.39
C GLU A 277 -22.72 4.15 -9.09
N GLU A 278 -22.27 3.52 -8.00
CA GLU A 278 -22.89 3.53 -6.68
C GLU A 278 -23.05 4.96 -6.13
N LEU A 279 -22.17 5.89 -6.50
CA LEU A 279 -22.23 7.28 -6.04
C LEU A 279 -23.45 8.04 -6.60
N GLY A 280 -23.98 7.63 -7.77
CA GLY A 280 -25.24 8.18 -8.28
C GLY A 280 -26.44 7.80 -7.41
N THR A 281 -26.45 6.58 -6.87
CA THR A 281 -27.47 6.11 -5.92
C THR A 281 -27.37 6.87 -4.59
N ILE A 282 -26.16 7.04 -4.06
CA ILE A 282 -25.92 7.78 -2.80
C ILE A 282 -26.30 9.26 -2.96
N ALA A 283 -25.90 9.89 -4.07
CA ALA A 283 -26.27 11.28 -4.37
C ALA A 283 -27.79 11.44 -4.46
N SER A 284 -28.47 10.51 -5.14
CA SER A 284 -29.94 10.51 -5.23
C SER A 284 -30.62 10.34 -3.87
N TYR A 285 -30.05 9.54 -2.97
CA TYR A 285 -30.55 9.41 -1.61
C TYR A 285 -30.48 10.75 -0.85
N TYR A 286 -29.32 11.41 -0.83
CA TYR A 286 -29.13 12.67 -0.10
C TYR A 286 -29.80 13.89 -0.74
N ARG A 287 -30.30 13.79 -1.98
CA ARG A 287 -31.21 14.80 -2.56
C ARG A 287 -32.61 14.73 -1.97
N ASN A 288 -33.06 13.54 -1.61
CA ASN A 288 -34.45 13.28 -1.17
C ASN A 288 -34.59 13.12 0.34
N ASN A 289 -33.47 12.98 1.06
CA ASN A 289 -33.44 12.76 2.50
C ASN A 289 -32.58 13.81 3.18
N ALA A 290 -32.86 14.08 4.46
CA ALA A 290 -31.97 14.90 5.28
C ALA A 290 -30.61 14.21 5.42
N LEU A 291 -29.54 15.00 5.59
CA LEU A 291 -28.25 14.43 5.95
C LEU A 291 -28.36 13.75 7.32
N SER A 292 -27.82 12.55 7.40
CA SER A 292 -27.81 11.73 8.60
C SER A 292 -26.47 11.02 8.68
N GLU A 293 -25.93 10.96 9.90
CA GLU A 293 -24.76 10.15 10.24
C GLU A 293 -25.15 8.72 10.66
N SER A 294 -26.42 8.36 10.45
CA SER A 294 -26.88 6.98 10.58
C SER A 294 -26.53 6.17 9.34
N TYR A 295 -26.09 4.93 9.57
CA TYR A 295 -25.86 3.97 8.50
C TYR A 295 -27.14 3.71 7.71
N THR A 296 -27.02 3.77 6.38
CA THR A 296 -28.11 3.56 5.44
C THR A 296 -27.78 2.40 4.52
N THR A 297 -28.79 1.60 4.17
CA THR A 297 -28.63 0.47 3.25
C THR A 297 -29.65 0.54 2.12
N ILE A 298 -29.19 0.34 0.89
CA ILE A 298 -30.01 0.22 -0.32
C ILE A 298 -29.53 -1.02 -1.10
N GLY A 299 -30.26 -2.12 -0.97
CA GLY A 299 -29.82 -3.41 -1.54
C GLY A 299 -28.53 -3.88 -0.86
N THR A 300 -27.49 -4.17 -1.65
CA THR A 300 -26.16 -4.56 -1.16
C THR A 300 -25.22 -3.38 -0.86
N LEU A 301 -25.69 -2.16 -1.11
CA LEU A 301 -24.94 -0.94 -0.87
C LEU A 301 -25.25 -0.39 0.51
N GLY A 302 -24.25 -0.35 1.38
CA GLY A 302 -24.27 0.35 2.65
C GLY A 302 -23.50 1.65 2.57
N PHE A 303 -23.95 2.70 3.26
CA PHE A 303 -23.17 3.94 3.34
C PHE A 303 -23.51 4.77 4.58
N ASN A 304 -22.55 5.59 4.99
CA ASN A 304 -22.72 6.59 6.05
C ASN A 304 -21.86 7.84 5.76
N LEU A 305 -22.41 9.02 6.02
CA LEU A 305 -21.74 10.31 5.86
C LEU A 305 -21.53 10.96 7.23
N PHE A 306 -20.28 11.09 7.65
CA PHE A 306 -19.89 11.77 8.88
C PHE A 306 -19.45 13.20 8.59
N THR A 307 -19.71 14.11 9.52
CA THR A 307 -19.26 15.50 9.45
C THR A 307 -18.42 15.87 10.65
N ASN A 308 -17.20 16.36 10.41
CA ASN A 308 -16.34 16.92 11.45
C ASN A 308 -16.08 18.42 11.21
N LYS A 309 -15.99 19.19 12.29
CA LYS A 309 -15.74 20.64 12.24
C LYS A 309 -14.46 20.94 13.00
N GLU A 310 -13.48 21.49 12.29
CA GLU A 310 -12.19 21.88 12.84
C GLU A 310 -11.93 23.36 12.60
N LYS A 311 -10.92 23.92 13.27
CA LYS A 311 -10.54 25.33 13.08
C LYS A 311 -10.22 25.60 11.59
N ARG A 312 -11.02 26.47 10.96
CA ARG A 312 -10.96 26.85 9.54
C ARG A 312 -11.27 25.75 8.51
N LYS A 313 -11.88 24.63 8.92
CA LYS A 313 -12.11 23.47 8.05
C LYS A 313 -13.38 22.70 8.42
N ILE A 314 -14.14 22.26 7.43
CA ILE A 314 -15.17 21.23 7.59
C ILE A 314 -14.72 20.01 6.82
N SER A 315 -14.78 18.85 7.46
CA SER A 315 -14.39 17.56 6.88
C SER A 315 -15.62 16.67 6.77
N PHE A 316 -15.73 15.97 5.65
CA PHE A 316 -16.77 14.96 5.42
C PHE A 316 -16.11 13.61 5.17
N ARG A 317 -16.66 12.56 5.77
CA ARG A 317 -16.25 11.19 5.50
C ARG A 317 -17.46 10.40 5.02
N LEU A 318 -17.45 9.97 3.77
CA LEU A 318 -18.42 9.00 3.24
C LEU A 318 -17.77 7.62 3.26
N VAL A 319 -18.28 6.72 4.11
CA VAL A 319 -17.91 5.31 4.10
C VAL A 319 -18.97 4.56 3.29
N VAL A 320 -18.54 3.78 2.31
CA VAL A 320 -19.39 2.98 1.43
C VAL A 320 -18.95 1.53 1.54
N SER A 321 -19.90 0.62 1.77
CA SER A 321 -19.69 -0.82 1.73
C SER A 321 -20.53 -1.43 0.61
N LYS A 322 -19.94 -2.39 -0.10
CA LYS A 322 -20.64 -3.22 -1.08
C LYS A 322 -20.46 -4.68 -0.70
N GLU A 323 -21.52 -5.26 -0.15
CA GLU A 323 -21.50 -6.63 0.34
C GLU A 323 -22.04 -7.58 -0.72
N THR A 324 -21.17 -8.43 -1.27
CA THR A 324 -21.54 -9.43 -2.28
C THR A 324 -21.30 -10.87 -1.80
N ASN A 325 -20.50 -11.06 -0.77
CA ASN A 325 -20.13 -12.36 -0.23
C ASN A 325 -20.40 -12.41 1.29
N PRO A 326 -21.49 -13.08 1.74
CA PRO A 326 -21.82 -13.17 3.16
C PRO A 326 -20.84 -14.02 3.97
N ASN A 327 -19.98 -14.80 3.30
CA ASN A 327 -18.95 -15.59 3.95
C ASN A 327 -17.68 -14.76 4.22
N GLN A 328 -17.55 -13.52 3.74
CA GLN A 328 -16.41 -12.62 4.01
C GLN A 328 -16.73 -11.54 5.04
N THR A 329 -17.22 -11.94 6.22
CA THR A 329 -17.59 -11.02 7.31
C THR A 329 -16.49 -10.81 8.35
N GLU A 330 -15.45 -11.63 8.34
CA GLU A 330 -14.34 -11.59 9.31
C GLU A 330 -12.99 -11.64 8.59
N ASN A 331 -11.95 -11.07 9.20
CA ASN A 331 -10.59 -11.00 8.64
C ASN A 331 -10.03 -12.37 8.25
N TRP A 332 -10.27 -13.44 9.02
CA TRP A 332 -9.84 -14.80 8.65
C TRP A 332 -10.44 -15.26 7.32
N LYS A 333 -11.74 -15.00 7.12
CA LYS A 333 -12.46 -15.38 5.89
C LYS A 333 -12.02 -14.52 4.71
N ILE A 334 -11.68 -13.25 4.95
CA ILE A 334 -11.05 -12.37 3.95
C ILE A 334 -9.67 -12.91 3.60
N THR A 335 -8.82 -13.20 4.59
CA THR A 335 -7.44 -13.70 4.42
C THR A 335 -7.40 -14.98 3.60
N THR A 336 -8.30 -15.92 3.91
CA THR A 336 -8.40 -17.23 3.23
C THR A 336 -9.23 -17.20 1.94
N ARG A 337 -9.77 -16.03 1.58
CA ARG A 337 -10.62 -15.83 0.38
C ARG A 337 -11.83 -16.77 0.36
N ALA A 338 -12.48 -16.97 1.50
CA ALA A 338 -13.67 -17.82 1.60
C ALA A 338 -14.77 -17.28 0.66
N LYS A 339 -15.51 -18.18 0.00
CA LYS A 339 -16.59 -17.85 -0.94
C LYS A 339 -17.93 -18.29 -0.43
#